data_AF-X1HVK9-F1
#
_entry.id   AF-X1HVK9-F1
#
_cell.length_a   1.000
_cell.length_b   1.000
_cell.length_c   1.000
_cell.angle_alpha   90.00
_cell.angle_beta   90.00
_cell.angle_gamma   90.00
#
_symmetry.space_group_name_H-M   'P 1'
#
loop_
_entity.id
_entity.type
_entity.pdbx_description
1 polymer ?
#
loop_
_entity_poly.entity_id
_entity_poly.type
_entity_poly.pdbx_seq_one_letter_code
_entity_poly.pdbx_strand_id
1 'polypeptide(L)'
;GLNSPLNVAIVPTQTLTGAQTLTIPINLKDIISRLTLFWSILKIKPGMDSYPHRDIQKIELVDGSDVLFSMDGGQAAALNIYDRKAHTYWSGVSINANSVQSWYSIDFGRWLFDEVLALDPSRFHNLQLKVTVDPALCELLCPSGDLSLYADVFDEQVPTPSGFLMSKEHYSSITPDSGAYTYIDLPTDFPIRHMLIQGYRDAKEPWLQVSHARLDEENLKRIPFDWNLERYHLLRRTVETPIQEQISSEAEDTGAYALYTTP
;
A
#
# COMPACT_ATOMS: atom_id res chain seq x y z
N GLY A 1 10.36 8.11 29.80
CA GLY A 1 11.32 8.55 28.78
C GLY A 1 10.67 8.35 27.45
N LEU A 2 10.82 9.29 26.52
CA LEU A 2 10.40 9.06 25.15
C LEU A 2 11.45 8.13 24.53
N ASN A 3 11.11 6.86 24.37
CA ASN A 3 11.93 5.90 23.60
C ASN A 3 12.16 6.53 22.23
N SER A 4 13.38 6.93 21.92
CA SER A 4 13.67 7.45 20.59
C SER A 4 13.68 6.25 19.65
N PRO A 5 12.74 6.16 18.71
CA PRO A 5 12.73 5.06 17.77
C PRO A 5 13.98 5.07 16.91
N LEU A 6 14.58 3.89 16.69
CA LEU A 6 15.71 3.73 15.79
C LEU A 6 15.16 3.37 14.40
N ASN A 7 15.43 4.24 13.43
CA ASN A 7 15.19 3.96 12.02
C ASN A 7 16.49 3.45 11.38
N VAL A 8 16.49 2.18 10.97
CA VAL A 8 17.66 1.48 10.42
C VAL A 8 17.50 1.34 8.92
N ALA A 9 18.49 1.81 8.15
CA ALA A 9 18.55 1.54 6.72
C ALA A 9 18.93 0.06 6.48
N ILE A 10 18.04 -0.73 5.89
CA ILE A 10 18.32 -2.10 5.46
C ILE A 10 19.02 -2.08 4.10
N VAL A 11 18.47 -1.29 3.17
CA VAL A 11 19.04 -1.10 1.84
C VAL A 11 19.29 0.39 1.66
N PRO A 12 20.55 0.83 1.49
CA PRO A 12 20.83 2.21 1.11
C PRO A 12 20.27 2.47 -0.29
N THR A 13 20.15 3.73 -0.67
CA THR A 13 19.59 4.11 -1.98
C THR A 13 20.28 3.37 -3.13
N GLN A 14 19.49 2.65 -3.91
CA GLN A 14 19.91 1.92 -5.08
C GLN A 14 19.08 2.36 -6.29
N THR A 15 19.76 2.73 -7.37
CA THR A 15 19.12 3.01 -8.66
C THR A 15 18.77 1.71 -9.38
N LEU A 16 17.51 1.57 -9.76
CA LEU A 16 16.95 0.47 -10.52
C LEU A 16 16.55 0.98 -11.92
N THR A 17 16.97 0.27 -12.97
CA THR A 17 16.68 0.59 -14.37
C THR A 17 15.73 -0.44 -14.99
N GLY A 18 14.68 0.02 -15.68
CA GLY A 18 13.69 -0.86 -16.32
C GLY A 18 12.94 -1.78 -15.35
N ALA A 19 12.10 -2.66 -15.93
CA ALA A 19 11.31 -3.61 -15.16
C ALA A 19 12.20 -4.68 -14.51
N GLN A 20 12.15 -4.79 -13.18
CA GLN A 20 12.94 -5.76 -12.43
C GLN A 20 12.33 -6.07 -11.06
N THR A 21 12.77 -7.18 -10.47
CA THR A 21 12.43 -7.54 -9.08
C THR A 21 13.69 -7.56 -8.22
N LEU A 22 13.72 -6.71 -7.21
CA LEU A 22 14.77 -6.71 -6.19
C LEU A 22 14.36 -7.65 -5.05
N THR A 23 15.25 -8.58 -4.68
CA THR A 23 15.05 -9.47 -3.53
C THR A 23 16.02 -9.06 -2.42
N ILE A 24 15.47 -8.70 -1.26
CA ILE A 24 16.18 -8.14 -0.12
C ILE A 24 16.04 -9.11 1.06
N PRO A 25 17.11 -9.77 1.50
CA PRO A 25 17.04 -10.59 2.71
C PRO A 25 16.86 -9.71 3.96
N ILE A 26 15.95 -10.09 4.84
CA ILE A 26 15.70 -9.39 6.10
C ILE A 26 16.44 -10.12 7.22
N ASN A 27 17.70 -9.73 7.42
CA ASN A 27 18.62 -10.36 8.38
C ASN A 27 18.75 -9.58 9.71
N LEU A 28 17.84 -8.63 9.98
CA LEU A 28 17.83 -7.90 11.24
C LEU A 28 17.52 -8.84 12.40
N LYS A 29 18.19 -8.64 13.54
CA LYS A 29 17.91 -9.38 14.76
C LYS A 29 16.85 -8.70 15.63
N ASP A 30 16.73 -7.39 15.49
CA ASP A 30 15.84 -6.58 16.28
C ASP A 30 14.39 -6.79 15.83
N ILE A 31 13.46 -6.64 16.77
CA ILE A 31 12.04 -6.69 16.49
C ILE A 31 11.68 -5.49 15.62
N ILE A 32 10.93 -5.73 14.54
CA ILE A 32 10.56 -4.72 13.55
C ILE A 32 9.10 -4.34 13.75
N SER A 33 8.84 -3.06 14.00
CA SER A 33 7.47 -2.54 14.04
C SER A 33 6.95 -2.23 12.64
N ARG A 34 7.82 -1.76 11.74
CA ARG A 34 7.46 -1.33 10.39
C ARG A 34 8.64 -1.49 9.43
N LEU A 35 8.34 -1.90 8.20
CA LEU A 35 9.22 -1.68 7.05
C LEU A 35 8.68 -0.52 6.22
N THR A 36 9.57 0.34 5.74
CA THR A 36 9.22 1.50 4.90
C THR A 36 10.10 1.51 3.66
N LEU A 37 9.45 1.33 2.51
CA LEU A 37 10.00 1.47 1.18
C LEU A 37 9.91 2.93 0.75
N PHE A 38 11.04 3.52 0.41
CA PHE A 38 11.13 4.79 -0.28
C PHE A 38 11.40 4.53 -1.77
N TRP A 39 10.64 5.19 -2.62
CA TRP A 39 10.80 5.12 -4.07
C TRP A 39 10.76 6.51 -4.68
N SER A 40 11.71 6.80 -5.57
CA SER A 40 11.83 8.10 -6.22
C SER A 40 12.20 7.94 -7.69
N ILE A 41 11.43 8.56 -8.58
CA ILE A 41 11.77 8.63 -10.00
C ILE A 41 12.05 10.08 -10.41
N LEU A 42 12.86 10.28 -11.44
CA LEU A 42 13.09 11.59 -12.03
C LEU A 42 12.15 11.80 -13.21
N LYS A 43 11.35 12.88 -13.19
CA LYS A 43 10.49 13.21 -14.33
C LYS A 43 11.31 13.67 -15.53
N ILE A 44 10.85 13.25 -16.70
CA ILE A 44 11.44 13.61 -17.99
C ILE A 44 10.59 14.62 -18.78
N LYS A 45 9.38 14.95 -18.29
CA LYS A 45 8.44 15.90 -18.88
C LYS A 45 7.48 16.48 -17.83
N PRO A 46 6.83 17.63 -18.08
CA PRO A 46 5.76 18.13 -17.23
C PRO A 46 4.47 17.30 -17.37
N GLY A 47 3.51 17.53 -16.47
CA GLY A 47 2.22 16.82 -16.44
C GLY A 47 2.26 15.53 -15.61
N MET A 48 1.14 14.80 -15.57
CA MET A 48 1.01 13.50 -14.90
C MET A 48 0.29 12.53 -15.82
N ASP A 49 1.02 11.55 -16.36
CA ASP A 49 0.43 10.53 -17.23
C ASP A 49 -0.17 9.35 -16.46
N SER A 50 0.28 9.16 -15.23
CA SER A 50 0.01 7.98 -14.42
C SER A 50 0.25 8.29 -12.94
N TYR A 51 -0.30 7.45 -12.07
CA TYR A 51 -0.16 7.63 -10.62
C TYR A 51 1.22 7.18 -10.12
N PRO A 52 1.79 7.86 -9.11
CA PRO A 52 3.09 7.55 -8.51
C PRO A 52 3.31 6.13 -8.00
N HIS A 53 2.24 5.35 -7.81
CA HIS A 53 2.29 4.00 -7.26
C HIS A 53 2.24 2.89 -8.32
N ARG A 54 2.05 3.25 -9.59
CA ARG A 54 1.87 2.26 -10.66
C ARG A 54 3.17 1.57 -11.07
N ASP A 55 4.31 2.22 -10.85
CA ASP A 55 5.64 1.65 -11.05
C ASP A 55 6.02 0.63 -9.99
N ILE A 56 5.39 0.64 -8.81
CA ILE A 56 5.51 -0.43 -7.80
C ILE A 56 4.46 -1.50 -8.08
N GLN A 57 4.83 -2.47 -8.92
CA GLN A 57 3.93 -3.53 -9.36
C GLN A 57 3.62 -4.52 -8.25
N LYS A 58 4.57 -4.78 -7.35
CA LYS A 58 4.37 -5.70 -6.23
C LYS A 58 5.37 -5.46 -5.11
N ILE A 59 4.89 -5.53 -3.87
CA ILE A 59 5.68 -5.60 -2.65
C ILE A 59 5.28 -6.89 -1.95
N GLU A 60 6.23 -7.80 -1.74
CA GLU A 60 5.98 -9.10 -1.11
C GLU A 60 6.98 -9.38 0.01
N LEU A 61 6.48 -9.68 1.20
CA LEU A 61 7.30 -10.22 2.28
C LEU A 61 7.02 -11.72 2.36
N VAL A 62 8.06 -12.53 2.20
CA VAL A 62 7.94 -14.00 2.15
C VAL A 62 8.94 -14.67 3.07
N ASP A 63 8.58 -15.82 3.63
CA ASP A 63 9.51 -16.79 4.23
C ASP A 63 9.40 -18.12 3.48
N GLY A 64 10.31 -18.37 2.54
CA GLY A 64 10.21 -19.54 1.66
C GLY A 64 8.94 -19.51 0.80
N SER A 65 8.00 -20.43 1.06
CA SER A 65 6.68 -20.48 0.40
C SER A 65 5.61 -19.65 1.10
N ASP A 66 5.86 -19.21 2.33
CA ASP A 66 4.88 -18.51 3.13
C ASP A 66 4.89 -17.03 2.77
N VAL A 67 3.78 -16.56 2.21
CA VAL A 67 3.58 -15.14 1.90
C VAL A 67 3.02 -14.45 3.14
N LEU A 68 3.70 -13.45 3.67
CA LEU A 68 3.31 -12.70 4.87
C LEU A 68 2.65 -11.36 4.50
N PHE A 69 3.13 -10.74 3.42
CA PHE A 69 2.57 -9.53 2.83
C PHE A 69 2.64 -9.66 1.31
N SER A 70 1.61 -9.24 0.57
CA SER A 70 1.62 -9.26 -0.90
C SER A 70 0.58 -8.29 -1.47
N MET A 71 1.03 -7.08 -1.84
CA MET A 71 0.18 -5.99 -2.35
C MET A 71 0.94 -5.20 -3.41
N ASP A 72 0.24 -4.56 -4.35
CA ASP A 72 0.87 -3.54 -5.21
C ASP A 72 1.07 -2.20 -4.46
N GLY A 73 1.73 -1.23 -5.08
CA GLY A 73 1.98 0.08 -4.47
C GLY A 73 0.70 0.84 -4.10
N GLY A 74 -0.32 0.80 -4.94
CA GLY A 74 -1.59 1.50 -4.71
C GLY A 74 -2.37 0.88 -3.55
N GLN A 75 -2.41 -0.45 -3.51
CA GLN A 75 -3.00 -1.23 -2.42
C GLN A 75 -2.27 -0.97 -1.10
N ALA A 76 -0.93 -1.01 -1.09
CA ALA A 76 -0.13 -0.78 0.12
C ALA A 76 -0.34 0.65 0.67
N ALA A 77 -0.36 1.65 -0.21
CA ALA A 77 -0.62 3.02 0.19
C ALA A 77 -2.05 3.21 0.70
N ALA A 78 -3.05 2.64 0.03
CA ALA A 78 -4.43 2.67 0.49
C ALA A 78 -4.56 2.06 1.89
N LEU A 79 -3.94 0.91 2.14
CA LEU A 79 -3.92 0.30 3.46
C LEU A 79 -3.31 1.23 4.51
N ASN A 80 -2.15 1.85 4.22
CA ASN A 80 -1.51 2.78 5.13
C ASN A 80 -2.39 4.00 5.43
N ILE A 81 -3.06 4.55 4.43
CA ILE A 81 -4.01 5.67 4.56
C ILE A 81 -5.15 5.26 5.51
N TYR A 82 -5.84 4.16 5.24
CA TYR A 82 -7.02 3.77 6.03
C TYR A 82 -6.67 3.28 7.44
N ASP A 83 -5.53 2.61 7.63
CA ASP A 83 -5.10 2.15 8.95
C ASP A 83 -4.60 3.31 9.82
N ARG A 84 -3.84 4.25 9.25
CA ARG A 84 -3.24 5.36 10.00
C ARG A 84 -4.14 6.58 10.11
N LYS A 85 -5.13 6.70 9.21
CA LYS A 85 -5.95 7.91 9.02
C LYS A 85 -5.09 9.14 8.78
N ALA A 86 -4.03 8.96 7.99
CA ALA A 86 -3.05 9.97 7.67
C ALA A 86 -2.58 9.77 6.22
N HIS A 87 -2.14 10.85 5.59
CA HIS A 87 -1.57 10.78 4.25
C HIS A 87 -0.30 9.90 4.25
N THR A 88 -0.15 9.11 3.19
CA THR A 88 1.16 8.57 2.82
C THR A 88 1.99 9.70 2.21
N TYR A 89 3.31 9.71 2.40
CA TYR A 89 4.13 10.74 1.75
C TYR A 89 4.21 10.42 0.26
N TRP A 90 3.41 11.14 -0.53
CA TRP A 90 3.48 11.20 -1.97
C TRP A 90 3.83 12.63 -2.38
N SER A 91 5.00 12.80 -2.99
CA SER A 91 5.41 14.07 -3.59
C SER A 91 4.89 14.10 -5.03
N GLY A 92 3.65 14.54 -5.19
CA GLY A 92 3.00 14.74 -6.49
C GLY A 92 3.53 15.99 -7.17
N VAL A 93 4.77 15.94 -7.69
CA VAL A 93 5.37 17.05 -8.43
C VAL A 93 5.28 16.75 -9.91
N SER A 94 4.38 17.40 -10.63
CA SER A 94 4.16 17.25 -12.08
C SER A 94 5.04 18.21 -12.89
N ILE A 95 6.28 18.43 -12.45
CA ILE A 95 7.24 19.38 -13.02
C ILE A 95 8.40 18.60 -13.63
N ASN A 96 8.87 19.00 -14.82
CA ASN A 96 10.00 18.35 -15.46
C ASN A 96 11.28 18.43 -14.60
N ALA A 97 12.13 17.40 -14.66
CA ALA A 97 13.39 17.29 -13.92
C ALA A 97 13.27 17.35 -12.39
N ASN A 98 12.05 17.26 -11.85
CA ASN A 98 11.81 17.07 -10.43
C ASN A 98 11.53 15.59 -10.11
N SER A 99 11.78 15.22 -8.87
CA SER A 99 11.53 13.87 -8.39
C SER A 99 10.08 13.68 -7.96
N VAL A 100 9.46 12.62 -8.43
CA VAL A 100 8.22 12.07 -7.85
C VAL A 100 8.64 11.05 -6.82
N GLN A 101 8.19 11.24 -5.58
CA GLN A 101 8.59 10.41 -4.46
C GLN A 101 7.37 9.76 -3.84
N SER A 102 7.50 8.52 -3.43
CA SER A 102 6.44 7.75 -2.81
C SER A 102 6.98 6.85 -1.71
N TRP A 103 6.16 6.67 -0.66
CA TRP A 103 6.50 5.89 0.52
C TRP A 103 5.43 4.82 0.71
N TYR A 104 5.87 3.58 0.88
CA TYR A 104 5.00 2.44 1.12
C TYR A 104 5.50 1.73 2.37
N SER A 105 4.60 1.43 3.29
CA SER A 105 4.98 0.75 4.53
C SER A 105 4.23 -0.54 4.73
N ILE A 106 4.91 -1.47 5.40
CA ILE A 106 4.32 -2.69 5.96
C ILE A 106 4.26 -2.48 7.48
N ASP A 107 3.05 -2.29 8.01
CA ASP A 107 2.79 -2.14 9.43
C ASP A 107 2.49 -3.51 10.05
N PHE A 108 3.35 -3.97 10.96
CA PHE A 108 3.18 -5.27 11.63
C PHE A 108 2.30 -5.21 12.87
N GLY A 109 2.05 -4.01 13.39
CA GLY A 109 1.28 -3.74 14.60
C GLY A 109 0.06 -2.86 14.34
N ARG A 110 -0.77 -2.67 15.38
CA ARG A 110 -1.93 -1.76 15.30
C ARG A 110 -1.53 -0.29 15.23
N TRP A 111 -0.34 0.02 15.75
CA TRP A 111 0.32 1.31 15.71
C TRP A 111 1.84 1.09 15.69
N LEU A 112 2.59 2.17 15.46
CA LEU A 112 4.05 2.11 15.48
C LEU A 112 4.55 1.81 16.90
N PHE A 113 5.43 0.82 17.03
CA PHE A 113 5.94 0.23 18.29
C PHE A 113 4.87 -0.47 19.14
N ASP A 114 3.94 -1.19 18.52
CA ASP A 114 3.04 -2.10 19.23
C ASP A 114 3.82 -3.30 19.81
N GLU A 115 3.97 -3.34 21.14
CA GLU A 115 4.72 -4.38 21.84
C GLU A 115 4.09 -5.79 21.73
N VAL A 116 2.79 -5.87 21.42
CA VAL A 116 2.05 -7.14 21.33
C VAL A 116 2.12 -7.72 19.92
N LEU A 117 2.08 -6.84 18.91
CA LEU A 117 2.05 -7.20 17.49
C LEU A 117 3.19 -6.51 16.75
N ALA A 118 4.23 -7.28 16.44
CA ALA A 118 5.40 -6.83 15.69
C ALA A 118 6.09 -8.03 15.04
N LEU A 119 6.88 -7.77 14.00
CA LEU A 119 7.62 -8.81 13.31
C LEU A 119 8.89 -9.13 14.11
N ASP A 120 9.04 -10.39 14.49
CA ASP A 120 10.30 -10.94 15.01
C ASP A 120 11.00 -11.73 13.90
N PRO A 121 12.03 -11.18 13.24
CA PRO A 121 12.69 -11.86 12.13
C PRO A 121 13.36 -13.17 12.54
N SER A 122 13.73 -13.34 13.82
CA SER A 122 14.40 -14.55 14.31
C SER A 122 13.52 -15.80 14.29
N ARG A 123 12.20 -15.61 14.15
CA ARG A 123 11.21 -16.70 14.04
C ARG A 123 11.08 -17.27 12.63
N PHE A 124 11.79 -16.69 11.64
CA PHE A 124 11.74 -17.07 10.24
C PHE A 124 13.09 -17.62 9.78
N HIS A 125 13.09 -18.41 8.70
CA HIS A 125 14.32 -19.07 8.23
C HIS A 125 14.90 -18.43 6.96
N ASN A 126 14.05 -17.88 6.11
CA ASN A 126 14.39 -17.28 4.84
C ASN A 126 13.49 -16.07 4.55
N LEU A 127 13.42 -15.15 5.52
CA LEU A 127 12.63 -13.93 5.40
C LEU A 127 13.22 -12.98 4.37
N GLN A 128 12.44 -12.65 3.34
CA GLN A 128 12.86 -11.82 2.22
C GLN A 128 11.75 -10.84 1.83
N LEU A 129 12.12 -9.59 1.58
CA LEU A 129 11.27 -8.61 0.91
C LEU A 129 11.58 -8.63 -0.59
N LYS A 130 10.59 -8.83 -1.42
CA LYS A 130 10.66 -8.72 -2.88
C LYS A 130 9.91 -7.49 -3.32
N VAL A 131 10.55 -6.65 -4.12
CA VAL A 131 9.94 -5.45 -4.70
C VAL A 131 10.07 -5.53 -6.21
N THR A 132 8.94 -5.67 -6.89
CA THR A 132 8.85 -5.64 -8.35
C THR A 132 8.51 -4.23 -8.78
N VAL A 133 9.39 -3.64 -9.60
CA VAL A 133 9.26 -2.28 -10.09
C VAL A 133 9.29 -2.25 -11.62
N ASP A 134 8.62 -1.27 -12.20
CA ASP A 134 8.80 -0.84 -13.57
C ASP A 134 8.71 0.70 -13.62
N PRO A 135 9.86 1.40 -13.57
CA PRO A 135 9.89 2.86 -13.56
C PRO A 135 9.16 3.49 -14.75
N ALA A 136 9.03 2.78 -15.88
CA ALA A 136 8.38 3.30 -17.07
C ALA A 136 6.86 3.44 -16.94
N LEU A 137 6.24 2.89 -15.88
CA LEU A 137 4.79 2.93 -15.65
C LEU A 137 4.31 4.16 -14.86
N CYS A 138 5.20 4.76 -14.07
CA CYS A 138 4.95 6.01 -13.38
C CYS A 138 5.57 7.11 -14.22
N GLU A 139 4.72 7.90 -14.90
CA GLU A 139 5.17 8.87 -15.90
C GLU A 139 5.87 8.19 -17.08
N LEU A 140 5.07 7.86 -18.11
CA LEU A 140 5.50 7.11 -19.29
C LEU A 140 6.93 7.50 -19.71
N LEU A 141 7.80 6.49 -19.82
CA LEU A 141 9.20 6.57 -20.28
C LEU A 141 10.26 6.98 -19.24
N CYS A 142 9.95 7.04 -17.94
CA CYS A 142 11.03 7.15 -16.94
C CYS A 142 11.95 5.91 -16.98
N PRO A 143 13.26 6.05 -17.23
CA PRO A 143 14.15 4.90 -17.46
C PRO A 143 14.62 4.22 -16.16
N SER A 144 14.52 4.91 -15.02
CA SER A 144 15.07 4.46 -13.75
C SER A 144 14.42 5.12 -12.54
N GLY A 145 14.50 4.48 -11.38
CA GLY A 145 14.14 5.05 -10.09
C GLY A 145 15.06 4.59 -8.97
N ASP A 146 15.07 5.34 -7.89
CA ASP A 146 15.87 5.12 -6.70
C ASP A 146 15.03 4.50 -5.60
N LEU A 147 15.51 3.37 -5.06
CA LEU A 147 14.87 2.61 -3.99
C LEU A 147 15.70 2.64 -2.72
N SER A 148 15.09 2.90 -1.57
CA SER A 148 15.67 2.66 -0.25
C SER A 148 14.70 1.87 0.63
N LEU A 149 15.23 1.06 1.55
CA LEU A 149 14.42 0.33 2.52
C LEU A 149 14.87 0.65 3.95
N TYR A 150 13.92 1.04 4.78
CA TYR A 150 14.13 1.36 6.19
C TYR A 150 13.29 0.45 7.08
N ALA A 151 13.77 0.21 8.29
CA ALA A 151 13.04 -0.49 9.35
C ALA A 151 12.97 0.36 10.61
N ASP A 152 11.77 0.47 11.18
CA ASP A 152 11.57 1.00 12.52
C ASP A 152 11.66 -0.16 13.52
N VAL A 153 12.73 -0.19 14.31
CA VAL A 153 13.05 -1.30 15.21
C VAL A 153 12.96 -0.92 16.68
N PHE A 154 12.69 -1.89 17.53
CA PHE A 154 12.78 -1.74 18.99
C PHE A 154 14.25 -1.82 19.42
N ASP A 155 14.74 -0.79 20.09
CA ASP A 155 16.14 -0.71 20.58
C ASP A 155 16.23 -1.11 22.07
N GLU A 156 15.91 -0.18 22.98
CA GLU A 156 16.17 -0.36 24.41
C GLU A 156 15.22 -1.34 25.13
N GLN A 157 13.94 -1.32 24.76
CA GLN A 157 12.91 -2.20 25.34
C GLN A 157 12.45 -3.18 24.27
N VAL A 158 13.13 -4.32 24.21
CA VAL A 158 12.82 -5.39 23.25
C VAL A 158 11.54 -6.11 23.72
N PRO A 159 10.42 -6.01 22.99
CA PRO A 159 9.19 -6.69 23.34
C PRO A 159 9.32 -8.20 23.04
N THR A 160 8.32 -8.97 23.46
CA THR A 160 8.16 -10.36 23.02
C THR A 160 6.82 -10.47 22.28
N PRO A 161 6.78 -10.13 20.96
CA PRO A 161 5.54 -10.08 20.22
C PRO A 161 4.86 -11.45 20.14
N SER A 162 3.55 -11.44 20.34
CA SER A 162 2.73 -12.65 20.24
C SER A 162 2.46 -13.06 18.79
N GLY A 163 2.49 -12.09 17.88
CA GLY A 163 2.25 -12.26 16.44
C GLY A 163 2.45 -10.93 15.71
N PHE A 164 1.90 -10.83 14.50
CA PHE A 164 1.91 -9.61 13.69
C PHE A 164 0.73 -9.61 12.73
N LEU A 165 0.48 -8.45 12.13
CA LEU A 165 -0.56 -8.26 11.12
C LEU A 165 -0.05 -8.65 9.73
N MET A 166 -0.82 -9.48 9.03
CA MET A 166 -0.60 -9.81 7.62
C MET A 166 -1.58 -9.04 6.74
N SER A 167 -1.13 -8.63 5.56
CA SER A 167 -1.97 -7.97 4.56
C SER A 167 -1.64 -8.49 3.16
N LYS A 168 -2.65 -9.02 2.47
CA LYS A 168 -2.48 -9.69 1.18
C LYS A 168 -3.66 -9.35 0.29
N GLU A 169 -3.40 -9.21 -1.01
CA GLU A 169 -4.45 -9.34 -2.01
C GLU A 169 -5.01 -10.76 -1.96
N HIS A 170 -6.31 -10.88 -1.66
CA HIS A 170 -6.99 -12.17 -1.60
C HIS A 170 -7.56 -12.60 -2.95
N TYR A 171 -8.12 -11.64 -3.68
CA TYR A 171 -8.78 -11.90 -4.96
C TYR A 171 -8.71 -10.68 -5.88
N SER A 172 -8.39 -10.93 -7.15
CA SER A 172 -8.40 -9.93 -8.22
C SER A 172 -8.94 -10.56 -9.50
N SER A 173 -9.84 -9.86 -10.17
CA SER A 173 -10.45 -10.31 -11.42
C SER A 173 -11.00 -9.15 -12.23
N ILE A 174 -11.26 -9.38 -13.51
CA ILE A 174 -12.07 -8.47 -14.32
C ILE A 174 -13.52 -8.60 -13.86
N THR A 175 -14.18 -7.47 -13.60
CA THR A 175 -15.59 -7.46 -13.21
C THR A 175 -16.46 -8.14 -14.26
N PRO A 176 -17.43 -8.97 -13.85
CA PRO A 176 -18.36 -9.62 -14.79
C PRO A 176 -19.30 -8.59 -15.43
N ASP A 177 -20.17 -9.07 -16.32
CA ASP A 177 -21.19 -8.25 -16.97
C ASP A 177 -22.07 -7.50 -15.95
N SER A 178 -22.66 -6.38 -16.38
CA SER A 178 -23.49 -5.54 -15.54
C SER A 178 -24.61 -6.32 -14.84
N GLY A 179 -24.73 -6.15 -13.52
CA GLY A 179 -25.75 -6.81 -12.70
C GLY A 179 -25.36 -8.23 -12.24
N ALA A 180 -24.18 -8.73 -12.60
CA ALA A 180 -23.66 -9.98 -12.08
C ALA A 180 -22.96 -9.82 -10.73
N TYR A 181 -22.97 -10.90 -9.95
CA TYR A 181 -22.25 -11.01 -8.68
C TYR A 181 -21.11 -12.02 -8.82
N THR A 182 -19.97 -11.68 -8.25
CA THR A 182 -18.86 -12.62 -8.03
C THR A 182 -18.87 -13.03 -6.56
N TYR A 183 -18.91 -14.34 -6.32
CA TYR A 183 -18.83 -14.91 -4.98
C TYR A 183 -17.40 -15.31 -4.69
N ILE A 184 -16.87 -14.87 -3.55
CA ILE A 184 -15.48 -15.07 -3.14
C ILE A 184 -15.50 -15.70 -1.76
N ASP A 185 -14.94 -16.88 -1.62
CA ASP A 185 -14.72 -17.50 -0.33
C ASP A 185 -13.56 -16.82 0.38
N LEU A 186 -13.79 -16.40 1.62
CA LEU A 186 -12.76 -15.77 2.45
C LEU A 186 -11.91 -16.81 3.18
N PRO A 187 -10.64 -16.49 3.46
CA PRO A 187 -9.78 -17.40 4.18
C PRO A 187 -10.23 -17.50 5.65
N THR A 188 -10.12 -18.70 6.21
CA THR A 188 -10.56 -19.02 7.59
C THR A 188 -9.42 -19.40 8.52
N ASP A 189 -8.18 -19.26 8.04
CA ASP A 189 -6.94 -19.56 8.75
C ASP A 189 -6.63 -18.54 9.86
N PHE A 190 -6.92 -17.26 9.61
CA PHE A 190 -6.72 -16.17 10.56
C PHE A 190 -7.95 -15.26 10.68
N PRO A 191 -8.16 -14.61 11.84
CA PRO A 191 -9.18 -13.58 11.99
C PRO A 191 -8.94 -12.41 11.03
N ILE A 192 -9.95 -12.07 10.23
CA ILE A 192 -9.93 -10.91 9.34
C ILE A 192 -10.28 -9.66 10.15
N ARG A 193 -9.36 -8.70 10.23
CA ARG A 193 -9.59 -7.43 10.94
C ARG A 193 -10.10 -6.30 10.05
N HIS A 194 -9.71 -6.31 8.78
CA HIS A 194 -9.91 -5.21 7.85
C HIS A 194 -9.95 -5.78 6.42
N MET A 195 -10.88 -5.30 5.61
CA MET A 195 -11.04 -5.65 4.21
C MET A 195 -11.19 -4.36 3.42
N LEU A 196 -10.42 -4.24 2.34
CA LEU A 196 -10.54 -3.17 1.36
C LEU A 196 -11.07 -3.78 0.07
N ILE A 197 -12.06 -3.12 -0.52
CA ILE A 197 -12.65 -3.52 -1.80
C ILE A 197 -12.40 -2.40 -2.78
N GLN A 198 -11.79 -2.73 -3.92
CA GLN A 198 -11.46 -1.76 -4.96
C GLN A 198 -12.18 -2.11 -6.26
N GLY A 199 -13.00 -1.17 -6.74
CA GLY A 199 -13.37 -1.11 -8.15
C GLY A 199 -12.42 -0.16 -8.87
N TYR A 200 -11.67 -0.65 -9.85
CA TYR A 200 -10.74 0.18 -10.62
C TYR A 200 -11.10 0.20 -12.10
N ARG A 201 -11.26 1.40 -12.64
CA ARG A 201 -11.26 1.67 -14.07
C ARG A 201 -10.69 3.06 -14.30
N ASP A 202 -9.83 3.16 -15.29
CA ASP A 202 -9.21 4.44 -15.64
C ASP A 202 -10.27 5.49 -16.03
N ALA A 203 -10.03 6.73 -15.59
CA ALA A 203 -10.92 7.89 -15.76
C ALA A 203 -12.37 7.68 -15.27
N LYS A 204 -12.59 6.81 -14.28
CA LYS A 204 -13.92 6.50 -13.72
C LYS A 204 -13.89 6.49 -12.20
N GLU A 205 -15.04 6.78 -11.61
CA GLU A 205 -15.22 6.77 -10.18
C GLU A 205 -15.15 5.32 -9.63
N PRO A 206 -14.62 5.11 -8.41
CA PRO A 206 -14.37 3.76 -7.86
C PRO A 206 -15.62 2.87 -7.79
N TRP A 207 -16.79 3.45 -7.50
CA TRP A 207 -18.06 2.72 -7.37
C TRP A 207 -18.72 2.36 -8.71
N LEU A 208 -18.16 2.79 -9.86
CA LEU A 208 -18.71 2.44 -11.16
C LEU A 208 -18.42 1.00 -11.57
N GLN A 209 -17.31 0.41 -11.11
CA GLN A 209 -16.98 -0.98 -11.42
C GLN A 209 -17.60 -1.95 -10.42
N VAL A 210 -17.63 -1.57 -9.14
CA VAL A 210 -18.28 -2.34 -8.09
C VAL A 210 -19.31 -1.44 -7.43
N SER A 211 -20.59 -1.73 -7.68
CA SER A 211 -21.69 -0.91 -7.14
C SER A 211 -22.18 -1.41 -5.79
N HIS A 212 -22.01 -2.70 -5.49
CA HIS A 212 -22.49 -3.34 -4.27
C HIS A 212 -21.47 -4.34 -3.73
N ALA A 213 -21.35 -4.42 -2.41
CA ALA A 213 -20.58 -5.44 -1.73
C ALA A 213 -21.34 -5.93 -0.48
N ARG A 214 -21.32 -7.23 -0.25
CA ARG A 214 -21.95 -7.88 0.90
C ARG A 214 -21.01 -8.93 1.48
N LEU A 215 -20.99 -9.02 2.81
CA LEU A 215 -20.36 -10.11 3.53
C LEU A 215 -21.44 -11.01 4.12
N ASP A 216 -21.37 -12.30 3.81
CA ASP A 216 -22.29 -13.32 4.30
C ASP A 216 -21.54 -14.29 5.21
N GLU A 217 -22.06 -14.52 6.41
CA GLU A 217 -21.58 -15.54 7.34
C GLU A 217 -22.61 -16.68 7.43
N GLU A 218 -22.13 -17.93 7.32
CA GLU A 218 -22.93 -19.16 7.46
C GLU A 218 -24.22 -19.15 6.61
N ASN A 219 -24.11 -18.87 5.30
CA ASN A 219 -25.23 -18.85 4.36
C ASN A 219 -26.39 -17.92 4.79
N LEU A 220 -26.11 -16.62 4.93
CA LEU A 220 -27.08 -15.57 5.30
C LEU A 220 -27.59 -15.63 6.75
N LYS A 221 -27.02 -16.49 7.61
CA LYS A 221 -27.35 -16.48 9.04
C LYS A 221 -26.99 -15.15 9.68
N ARG A 222 -25.87 -14.55 9.25
CA ARG A 222 -25.46 -13.21 9.64
C ARG A 222 -24.87 -12.49 8.43
N ILE A 223 -25.23 -11.21 8.31
CA ILE A 223 -24.74 -10.32 7.25
C ILE A 223 -24.05 -9.15 7.95
N PRO A 224 -22.73 -9.19 8.14
CA PRO A 224 -22.01 -8.09 8.80
C PRO A 224 -22.14 -6.76 8.07
N PHE A 225 -22.16 -6.78 6.73
CA PHE A 225 -22.46 -5.60 5.93
C PHE A 225 -23.10 -5.97 4.59
N ASP A 226 -23.94 -5.06 4.08
CA ASP A 226 -24.52 -5.08 2.75
C ASP A 226 -24.65 -3.62 2.30
N TRP A 227 -23.75 -3.19 1.42
CA TRP A 227 -23.62 -1.78 1.06
C TRP A 227 -23.65 -1.56 -0.45
N ASN A 228 -24.41 -0.54 -0.85
CA ASN A 228 -24.15 0.18 -2.08
C ASN A 228 -22.89 1.04 -1.89
N LEU A 229 -21.87 0.84 -2.75
CA LEU A 229 -20.55 1.42 -2.53
C LEU A 229 -20.52 2.95 -2.69
N GLU A 230 -21.34 3.52 -3.57
CA GLU A 230 -21.45 4.99 -3.70
C GLU A 230 -21.95 5.59 -2.37
N ARG A 231 -23.03 5.03 -1.81
CA ARG A 231 -23.56 5.48 -0.51
C ARG A 231 -22.57 5.26 0.62
N TYR A 232 -21.84 4.14 0.60
CA TYR A 232 -20.77 3.89 1.57
C TYR A 232 -19.68 4.97 1.49
N HIS A 233 -19.18 5.27 0.30
CA HIS A 233 -18.19 6.33 0.11
C HIS A 233 -18.67 7.70 0.61
N LEU A 234 -19.92 8.06 0.33
CA LEU A 234 -20.52 9.31 0.82
C LEU A 234 -20.64 9.32 2.34
N LEU A 235 -21.02 8.20 2.97
CA LEU A 235 -21.08 8.07 4.42
C LEU A 235 -19.69 8.24 5.04
N ARG A 236 -18.66 7.61 4.48
CA ARG A 236 -17.29 7.70 4.99
C ARG A 236 -16.75 9.12 5.02
N ARG A 237 -17.08 9.94 4.01
CA ARG A 237 -16.74 11.38 3.99
C ARG A 237 -17.32 12.19 5.16
N THR A 238 -18.37 11.69 5.81
CA THR A 238 -18.97 12.36 6.98
C THR A 238 -18.37 11.89 8.31
N VAL A 239 -17.73 10.71 8.33
CA VAL A 239 -17.22 10.06 9.55
C VAL A 239 -15.70 10.18 9.64
N GLU A 240 -15.01 10.17 8.50
CA GLU A 240 -13.56 10.22 8.41
C GLU A 240 -13.08 11.63 8.10
N THR A 241 -11.94 11.98 8.69
CA THR A 241 -11.25 13.22 8.37
C THR A 241 -10.70 13.10 6.95
N PRO A 242 -11.10 13.99 6.02
CA PRO A 242 -10.63 13.91 4.65
C PRO A 242 -9.10 14.01 4.61
N ILE A 243 -8.48 13.00 4.03
CA ILE A 243 -7.04 13.00 3.76
C ILE A 243 -6.77 13.87 2.53
N GLN A 244 -5.95 14.90 2.71
CA GLN A 244 -5.56 15.81 1.65
C GLN A 244 -4.10 15.55 1.27
N GLU A 245 -3.87 15.33 -0.01
CA GLU A 245 -2.53 15.25 -0.59
C GLU A 245 -2.29 16.48 -1.47
N GLN A 246 -1.09 17.05 -1.36
CA GLN A 246 -0.70 18.21 -2.15
C GLN A 246 -0.11 17.74 -3.48
N ILE A 247 -0.67 18.23 -4.58
CA ILE A 247 -0.09 18.08 -5.91
C ILE A 247 0.37 19.46 -6.38
N SER A 248 1.59 19.53 -6.90
CA SER A 248 2.16 20.74 -7.50
C SER A 248 2.44 20.46 -8.97
N SER A 249 1.83 21.24 -9.86
CA SER A 249 2.04 21.16 -11.30
C SER A 249 2.41 22.53 -11.85
N GLU A 250 3.11 22.54 -12.99
CA GLU A 250 3.15 23.74 -13.82
C GLU A 250 1.75 24.00 -14.38
N ALA A 251 1.32 25.26 -14.41
CA ALA A 251 0.08 25.63 -15.07
C ALA A 251 0.30 25.61 -16.58
N GLU A 252 -0.14 24.54 -17.24
CA GLU A 252 -0.25 24.49 -18.70
C GLU A 252 -1.66 24.90 -19.13
N ASP A 253 -1.76 25.79 -20.12
CA ASP A 253 -2.96 26.57 -20.49
C ASP A 253 -4.14 25.75 -21.10
N THR A 254 -4.14 24.41 -21.02
CA THR A 254 -5.01 23.57 -21.88
C THR A 254 -5.60 22.27 -21.28
N GLY A 255 -5.44 21.97 -19.99
CA GLY A 255 -5.89 20.69 -19.40
C GLY A 255 -7.07 20.76 -18.43
N ALA A 256 -8.07 19.88 -18.58
CA ALA A 256 -9.05 19.59 -17.54
C ALA A 256 -8.49 18.49 -16.60
N TYR A 257 -8.26 18.82 -15.34
CA TYR A 257 -7.80 17.86 -14.32
C TYR A 257 -8.99 17.34 -13.51
N ALA A 258 -9.14 16.02 -13.42
CA ALA A 258 -10.03 15.39 -12.45
C ALA A 258 -9.21 15.02 -11.21
N LEU A 259 -9.34 15.79 -10.14
CA LEU A 259 -8.75 15.49 -8.84
C LEU A 259 -9.79 14.75 -7.99
N TYR A 260 -9.43 13.57 -7.50
CA TYR A 260 -10.24 12.83 -6.53
C TYR A 260 -9.56 12.88 -5.18
N THR A 261 -10.28 13.29 -4.15
CA THR A 261 -9.84 13.19 -2.76
C THR A 261 -10.29 11.83 -2.21
N THR A 262 -9.35 11.05 -1.70
CA THR A 262 -9.65 9.92 -0.81
C THR A 262 -10.25 10.47 0.49
N PRO A 263 -11.31 9.85 1.05
CA PRO A 263 -11.74 10.14 2.42
C PRO A 263 -10.62 9.83 3.40
#